data_AF-A0A7C7P5Y8-F1
#
_entry.id   AF-A0A7C7P5Y8-F1
#
_cell.length_a   1.000
_cell.length_b   1.000
_cell.length_c   1.000
_cell.angle_alpha   90.00
_cell.angle_beta   90.00
_cell.angle_gamma   90.00
#
_symmetry.space_group_name_H-M   'P 1'
#
loop_
_entity.id
_entity.type
_entity.pdbx_description
1 polymer ?
#
loop_
_entity_poly.entity_id
_entity_poly.type
_entity_poly.pdbx_seq_one_letter_code
_entity_poly.pdbx_strand_id
1 'polypeptide(L)' 'MKVQGTYKFEAPIEKIWSALQSPEVLSNCIPGCEKLDSEGENSYLLSM' A
#
# COMPACT_ATOMS: atom_id res chain seq x y z
N MET A 1 -10.60 10.59 11.56
CA MET A 1 -11.08 9.23 11.94
C MET A 1 -9.86 8.31 12.02
N LYS A 2 -9.68 7.54 13.10
CA LYS A 2 -8.64 6.51 13.18
C LYS A 2 -9.25 5.18 12.78
N VAL A 3 -8.90 4.68 11.60
CA VAL A 3 -9.22 3.31 11.19
C VAL A 3 -8.11 2.41 11.73
N GLN A 4 -8.47 1.50 12.63
CA GLN A 4 -7.60 0.43 13.11
C GLN A 4 -8.29 -0.89 12.83
N GLY A 5 -7.59 -1.80 12.16
CA GLY A 5 -8.06 -3.14 11.88
C GLY A 5 -6.88 -4.10 11.99
N THR A 6 -7.13 -5.30 12.51
CA THR A 6 -6.12 -6.37 12.58
C THR A 6 -6.58 -7.48 11.66
N TYR A 7 -5.76 -7.79 10.65
CA TYR A 7 -6.00 -8.89 9.73
C TYR A 7 -4.85 -9.88 9.84
N LYS A 8 -5.16 -11.18 9.96
CA LYS A 8 -4.14 -12.23 9.92
C LYS A 8 -3.96 -12.67 8.47
N PHE A 9 -2.74 -12.51 7.98
CA PHE A 9 -2.34 -13.01 6.67
C PHE A 9 -1.64 -14.36 6.84
N GLU A 10 -2.01 -15.33 6.02
CA GLU A 10 -1.35 -16.64 5.94
C GLU A 10 -0.16 -16.59 4.97
N ALA A 11 0.72 -15.60 5.15
CA ALA A 11 1.89 -15.37 4.31
C ALA A 11 3.12 -15.04 5.16
N PRO A 12 4.35 -15.33 4.68
CA PRO A 12 5.56 -14.95 5.39
C PRO A 12 5.63 -13.43 5.59
N ILE A 13 6.08 -13.01 6.78
CA ILE A 13 6.11 -11.61 7.18
C ILE A 13 6.93 -10.76 6.21
N GLU A 14 7.98 -11.33 5.62
CA GLU A 14 8.83 -10.67 4.62
C GLU A 14 8.03 -10.28 3.38
N LYS A 15 7.20 -11.19 2.87
CA LYS A 15 6.36 -10.92 1.69
C LYS A 15 5.31 -9.86 1.99
N ILE A 16 4.71 -9.90 3.19
CA ILE A 16 3.75 -8.89 3.64
C ILE A 16 4.45 -7.53 3.79
N TRP A 17 5.64 -7.51 4.38
CA TRP A 17 6.41 -6.30 4.57
C TRP A 17 6.83 -5.66 3.24
N SER A 18 7.32 -6.47 2.29
CA SER A 18 7.58 -6.02 0.93
C SER A 18 6.32 -5.45 0.28
N ALA A 19 5.19 -6.16 0.39
CA ALA A 19 3.93 -5.72 -0.18
C ALA A 19 3.43 -4.39 0.45
N LEU A 20 3.61 -4.18 1.75
CA LEU A 20 3.27 -2.91 2.41
C LEU A 20 4.16 -1.75 1.98
N GLN A 21 5.35 -2.02 1.46
CA GLN A 21 6.24 -1.02 0.86
C GLN A 21 6.05 -0.88 -0.66
N SER A 22 5.29 -1.79 -1.28
CA SER A 22 5.08 -1.79 -2.72
C SER A 22 3.98 -0.80 -3.11
N PRO A 23 4.28 0.20 -3.95
CA PRO A 23 3.30 1.22 -4.37
C PRO A 23 2.09 0.62 -5.09
N GLU A 24 2.32 -0.42 -5.90
CA GLU A 24 1.30 -1.20 -6.59
C GLU A 24 0.29 -1.88 -5.64
N VAL A 25 0.74 -2.39 -4.50
CA VAL A 25 -0.13 -3.01 -3.49
C VAL A 25 -0.88 -1.93 -2.71
N LEU A 26 -0.19 -0.85 -2.34
CA LEU A 26 -0.81 0.29 -1.66
C LEU A 26 -1.92 0.91 -2.52
N SER A 27 -1.71 1.05 -3.83
CA SER A 27 -2.74 1.54 -4.77
C SER A 27 -4.00 0.66 -4.75
N ASN A 28 -3.84 -0.67 -4.72
CA ASN A 28 -4.98 -1.59 -4.66
C ASN A 28 -5.73 -1.54 -3.32
N CYS A 29 -5.06 -1.20 -2.23
CA CYS A 29 -5.68 -1.14 -0.90
C CYS A 29 -6.40 0.19 -0.62
N ILE A 30 -6.11 1.25 -1.37
CA ILE A 30 -6.72 2.57 -1.17
C ILE A 30 -7.95 2.70 -2.09
N PRO A 31 -9.18 2.74 -1.54
CA PRO A 31 -10.38 2.91 -2.36
C PRO A 31 -10.35 4.27 -3.07
N GLY A 32 -10.37 4.26 -4.40
CA GLY A 32 -10.26 5.45 -5.26
C GLY A 32 -8.84 5.79 -5.73
N CYS A 33 -7.86 4.91 -5.49
CA CYS A 33 -6.50 5.05 -6.01
C CYS A 33 -6.33 4.16 -7.25
N GLU A 34 -6.43 4.73 -8.44
CA GLU A 34 -6.22 3.99 -9.69
C GLU A 34 -4.74 3.68 -9.94
N LYS A 35 -3.85 4.63 -9.62
CA LYS A 35 -2.40 4.45 -9.76
C LYS A 35 -1.61 5.20 -8.70
N LEU A 36 -0.48 4.62 -8.33
CA LEU A 36 0.47 5.17 -7.38
C LEU A 36 1.86 5.19 -8.05
N ASP A 37 2.26 6.36 -8.52
CA ASP A 37 3.52 6.59 -9.23
C ASP A 37 4.57 7.14 -8.25
N SER A 38 5.77 6.55 -8.23
CA SER A 38 6.87 7.00 -7.37
C SER A 38 7.50 8.27 -7.95
N GLU A 39 7.29 9.42 -7.29
CA GLU A 39 7.84 10.73 -7.68
C GLU A 39 9.15 11.07 -6.94
N GLY A 40 9.61 10.20 -6.03
CA GLY A 40 10.87 10.39 -5.33
C GLY A 40 11.11 9.37 -4.22
N GLU A 41 12.16 9.59 -3.42
CA GLU A 41 12.62 8.65 -2.39
C GLU A 41 11.57 8.38 -1.30
N ASN A 42 10.61 9.31 -1.10
CA ASN A 42 9.48 9.17 -0.17
C ASN A 42 8.21 9.89 -0.69
N SER A 43 8.14 10.17 -1.99
CA SER A 43 7.01 10.88 -2.61
C SER A 43 6.32 9.97 -3.60
N TYR A 44 5.00 9.84 -3.45
CA TYR A 44 4.18 9.08 -4.38
C TYR A 44 3.04 9.96 -4.87
N LEU A 45 2.91 10.07 -6.19
CA LEU A 45 1.78 10.68 -6.83
C LEU A 45 0.63 9.68 -6.85
N LEU A 46 -0.45 10.01 -6.13
CA LEU A 46 -1.73 9.34 -6.33
C LEU A 46 -2.43 9.96 -7.54
N SER A 47 -2.75 9.11 -8.51
CA SER A 47 -3.69 9.44 -9.57
C SER A 47 -5.06 8.86 -9.19
N MET A 48 -6.07 9.71 -9.09
CA MET A 48 -7.48 9.31 -8.91
C MET A 48 -8.11 8.92 -10.24
#